data_AF-A0A2W0AMI8-F1
#
_entry.id   AF-A0A2W0AMI8-F1
#
_cell.length_a   1.000
_cell.length_b   1.000
_cell.length_c   1.000
_cell.angle_alpha   90.00
_cell.angle_beta   90.00
_cell.angle_gamma   90.00
#
_symmetry.space_group_name_H-M   'P 1'
#
loop_
_entity.id
_entity.type
_entity.pdbx_description
1 polymer ?
#
loop_
_entity_poly.entity_id
_entity_poly.type
_entity_poly.pdbx_seq_one_letter_code
_entity_poly.pdbx_strand_id
1 'polypeptide(L)'
;MTPAASDEAATKNDISLTPMAMPILSGPGSIGVVMGLAAHAGSMITYLGMVIGITALSLSVYLFLRLGGPLVGKLGPGAVGGITRIFGFLIFAVAVQLVWDGMADFKL
;
A
#
# COMPACT_ATOMS: atom_id res chain seq x y z
N MET A 1 -38.25 -13.57 24.46
CA MET A 1 -38.11 -12.51 23.46
C MET A 1 -38.13 -11.20 24.23
N THR A 2 -37.10 -10.35 24.31
CA THR A 2 -35.99 -10.14 23.38
C THR A 2 -34.65 -9.86 24.10
N PRO A 3 -33.58 -10.59 23.75
CA PRO A 3 -32.22 -10.45 24.27
C PRO A 3 -31.41 -9.33 23.57
N ALA A 4 -32.00 -8.16 23.34
CA ALA A 4 -31.49 -7.21 22.35
C ALA A 4 -30.84 -5.92 22.91
N ALA A 5 -30.35 -5.91 24.16
CA ALA A 5 -29.70 -4.74 24.75
C ALA A 5 -28.32 -5.05 25.35
N SER A 6 -27.65 -6.09 24.83
CA SER A 6 -26.27 -6.44 25.22
C SER A 6 -25.23 -6.01 24.18
N ASP A 7 -25.63 -5.30 23.12
CA ASP A 7 -24.79 -5.09 21.93
C ASP A 7 -24.72 -3.62 21.44
N GLU A 8 -25.25 -2.65 22.20
CA GLU A 8 -25.21 -1.23 21.80
C GLU A 8 -23.89 -0.52 22.18
N ALA A 9 -23.00 -1.21 22.89
CA ALA A 9 -21.61 -0.78 23.11
C ALA A 9 -20.64 -1.16 21.97
N ALA A 10 -21.17 -1.61 20.82
CA ALA A 10 -20.49 -1.58 19.53
C ALA A 10 -20.25 -0.15 18.99
N THR A 11 -20.52 0.89 19.80
CA THR A 11 -19.98 2.26 19.67
C THR A 11 -18.47 2.27 19.94
N LYS A 12 -17.69 1.45 19.22
CA LYS A 12 -16.28 1.73 19.00
C LYS A 12 -16.21 2.39 17.64
N ASN A 13 -16.22 3.73 17.70
CA ASN A 13 -15.69 4.63 16.69
C ASN A 13 -15.43 3.93 15.36
N ASP A 14 -16.49 3.89 14.55
CA ASP A 14 -16.44 3.57 13.13
C ASP A 14 -15.63 4.71 12.48
N ILE A 15 -14.33 4.73 12.75
CA ILE A 15 -13.36 5.58 12.06
C ILE A 15 -13.31 4.96 10.69
N SER A 16 -14.23 5.41 9.84
CA SER A 16 -14.12 5.52 8.40
C SER A 16 -12.67 5.24 7.95
N LEU A 17 -12.36 3.96 7.76
CA LEU A 17 -11.07 3.47 7.25
C LEU A 17 -11.00 3.70 5.75
N THR A 18 -11.35 4.89 5.31
CA THR A 18 -11.28 5.31 3.92
C THR A 18 -10.90 6.79 4.04
N PRO A 19 -9.58 7.07 4.03
CA PRO A 19 -8.74 6.87 2.86
C PRO A 19 -7.35 6.30 3.21
N MET A 20 -7.27 5.20 3.98
CA MET A 20 -5.99 4.53 4.27
C MET A 20 -5.67 3.36 3.33
N ALA A 21 -6.68 2.74 2.69
CA ALA A 21 -6.46 1.70 1.69
C ALA A 21 -5.78 2.24 0.42
N MET A 22 -6.16 3.45 -0.02
CA MET A 22 -5.51 4.13 -1.16
C MET A 22 -4.01 4.36 -0.95
N PRO A 23 -3.54 4.94 0.17
CA PRO A 23 -2.12 5.14 0.41
C PRO A 23 -1.36 3.84 0.72
N ILE A 24 -2.01 2.76 1.16
CA ILE A 24 -1.33 1.45 1.30
C ILE A 24 -1.15 0.79 -0.08
N LEU A 25 -2.15 0.89 -0.97
CA LEU A 25 -2.09 0.28 -2.30
C LEU A 25 -1.22 1.08 -3.28
N SER A 26 -1.30 2.41 -3.22
CA SER A 26 -0.58 3.33 -4.10
C SER A 26 0.63 3.99 -3.44
N GLY A 27 0.94 3.65 -2.17
CA GLY A 27 2.16 4.00 -1.42
C GLY A 27 2.77 5.38 -1.65
N PRO A 28 2.99 6.25 -0.64
CA PRO A 28 3.79 7.48 -0.85
C PRO A 28 5.15 7.20 -1.53
N GLY A 29 5.76 6.04 -1.26
CA GLY A 29 6.95 5.57 -1.98
C GLY A 29 6.73 5.20 -3.45
N SER A 30 5.61 4.59 -3.82
CA SER A 30 5.29 4.31 -5.23
C SER A 30 5.04 5.58 -6.04
N ILE A 31 4.40 6.60 -5.43
CA ILE A 31 4.25 7.93 -6.03
C ILE A 31 5.63 8.54 -6.30
N GLY A 32 6.53 8.52 -5.30
CA GLY A 32 7.90 9.04 -5.45
C GLY A 32 8.69 8.35 -6.57
N VAL A 33 8.60 7.02 -6.67
CA VAL A 33 9.27 6.25 -7.73
C VAL A 33 8.74 6.62 -9.11
N VAL A 34 7.41 6.70 -9.29
CA VAL A 34 6.83 7.08 -10.58
C VAL A 34 7.19 8.52 -10.95
N MET A 35 7.20 9.46 -9.99
CA MET A 35 7.60 10.84 -10.24
C MET A 35 9.09 10.96 -10.60
N GLY A 36 9.99 10.26 -9.90
CA GLY A 36 11.42 10.24 -10.23
C GLY A 36 11.69 9.59 -11.59
N LEU A 37 11.00 8.50 -11.89
CA LEU A 37 11.13 7.84 -13.19
C LEU A 37 10.58 8.73 -14.33
N ALA A 38 9.49 9.47 -14.07
CA ALA A 38 8.94 10.46 -14.99
C ALA A 38 9.89 11.65 -15.22
N ALA A 39 10.62 12.10 -14.19
CA ALA A 39 11.60 13.17 -14.31
C ALA A 39 12.77 12.81 -15.24
N HIS A 40 13.08 11.53 -15.41
CA HIS A 40 14.11 11.03 -16.34
C HIS A 40 13.57 10.53 -17.69
N ALA A 41 12.25 10.57 -17.91
CA ALA A 41 11.64 10.07 -19.13
C ALA A 41 11.75 11.10 -20.28
N GLY A 42 12.88 11.10 -20.99
CA GLY A 42 13.11 11.99 -22.14
C GLY A 42 12.58 11.50 -23.50
N SER A 43 12.01 10.29 -23.60
CA SER A 43 11.62 9.65 -24.87
C SER A 43 10.24 9.00 -24.82
N MET A 44 9.50 9.08 -25.93
CA MET A 44 8.18 8.44 -26.12
C MET A 44 8.21 6.93 -25.85
N ILE A 45 9.35 6.27 -26.11
CA ILE A 45 9.54 4.82 -25.89
C ILE A 45 9.56 4.50 -24.38
N THR A 46 10.22 5.33 -23.58
CA THR A 46 10.30 5.18 -22.12
C THR A 46 8.92 5.33 -21.48
N TYR A 47 8.09 6.24 -22.03
CA TYR A 47 6.72 6.46 -21.58
C TYR A 47 5.83 5.23 -21.85
N LEU A 48 5.97 4.62 -23.03
CA LEU A 48 5.23 3.41 -23.38
C LEU A 48 5.63 2.23 -22.47
N GLY A 49 6.92 2.12 -22.12
CA GLY A 49 7.42 1.15 -21.15
C GLY A 49 6.81 1.31 -19.76
N MET A 50 6.68 2.54 -19.25
CA MET A 50 6.00 2.82 -17.98
C MET A 50 4.55 2.37 -17.98
N VAL A 51 3.78 2.69 -19.03
CA VAL A 51 2.36 2.33 -19.11
C VAL A 51 2.18 0.82 -19.09
N ILE A 52 3.03 0.08 -19.81
CA ILE A 52 3.02 -1.39 -19.79
C ILE A 52 3.35 -1.91 -18.38
N GLY A 53 4.37 -1.34 -17.73
CA GLY A 53 4.76 -1.71 -16.37
C GLY A 53 3.64 -1.48 -15.34
N ILE A 54 2.99 -0.31 -15.38
CA ILE A 54 1.86 0.03 -14.51
C ILE A 54 0.69 -0.92 -14.75
N THR A 55 0.38 -1.22 -16.01
CA THR A 55 -0.72 -2.14 -16.38
C THR A 55 -0.45 -3.55 -15.86
N ALA A 56 0.78 -4.05 -16.02
CA ALA A 56 1.19 -5.36 -15.52
C ALA A 56 1.11 -5.44 -13.99
N LEU A 57 1.57 -4.40 -13.28
CA LEU A 57 1.49 -4.32 -11.82
C LEU A 57 0.03 -4.29 -11.36
N SER A 58 -0.81 -3.48 -11.99
CA SER A 58 -2.24 -3.38 -11.68
C SER A 58 -2.94 -4.73 -11.87
N LEU A 59 -2.61 -5.48 -12.93
CA LEU A 59 -3.18 -6.81 -13.16
C LEU A 59 -2.75 -7.80 -12.08
N SER A 60 -1.48 -7.76 -11.68
CA SER A 60 -0.94 -8.61 -10.61
C SER A 60 -1.64 -8.34 -9.28
N VAL A 61 -1.79 -7.06 -8.91
CA VAL A 61 -2.54 -6.61 -7.72
C VAL A 61 -4.00 -7.07 -7.78
N TYR A 62 -4.65 -6.94 -8.94
CA TYR A 62 -6.02 -7.40 -9.13
C TYR A 62 -6.16 -8.91 -8.91
N LEU A 63 -5.20 -9.70 -9.38
CA LEU A 63 -5.18 -11.14 -9.12
C LEU A 63 -5.03 -11.43 -7.62
N PHE A 64 -4.10 -10.77 -6.92
CA PHE A 64 -3.94 -10.96 -5.47
C PHE A 64 -5.21 -10.60 -4.69
N LEU A 65 -5.87 -9.50 -5.03
CA LEU A 65 -7.15 -9.10 -4.43
C LEU A 65 -8.25 -10.13 -4.71
N ARG A 66 -8.32 -10.65 -5.94
CA ARG A 66 -9.30 -11.66 -6.32
C ARG A 66 -9.09 -13.00 -5.61
N LEU A 67 -7.84 -13.39 -5.34
CA LEU A 67 -7.50 -14.58 -4.54
C LEU A 67 -7.54 -14.31 -3.02
N GLY A 68 -7.71 -13.06 -2.60
CA GLY A 68 -7.59 -12.62 -1.20
C GLY A 68 -8.63 -13.20 -0.25
N GLY A 69 -9.87 -13.42 -0.71
CA GLY A 69 -10.97 -13.95 0.11
C GLY A 69 -10.60 -15.26 0.85
N PRO A 70 -10.17 -16.32 0.16
CA PRO A 70 -9.73 -17.57 0.80
C PRO A 70 -8.34 -17.48 1.45
N LEU A 71 -7.46 -16.58 1.01
CA LEU A 71 -6.11 -16.41 1.58
C LEU A 71 -6.17 -15.80 2.98
N VAL A 72 -6.96 -14.74 3.18
CA VAL A 72 -7.14 -14.09 4.49
C VAL A 72 -7.78 -15.06 5.49
N GLY A 73 -8.69 -15.93 5.06
CA GLY A 73 -9.29 -16.95 5.93
C GLY A 73 -8.31 -18.02 6.43
N LYS A 74 -7.22 -18.29 5.69
CA LYS A 74 -6.16 -19.24 6.09
C LYS A 74 -5.09 -18.60 6.96
N LEU A 75 -4.88 -17.30 6.84
CA LEU A 75 -3.97 -16.53 7.68
C LEU A 75 -4.70 -16.17 8.98
N GLY A 76 -4.64 -17.06 9.97
CA GLY A 76 -5.26 -16.83 11.28
C GLY A 76 -4.86 -15.48 11.92
N PRO A 77 -5.59 -15.01 12.95
CA PRO A 77 -5.46 -13.65 13.50
C PRO A 77 -4.04 -13.26 13.95
N GLY A 78 -3.22 -14.22 14.38
CA GLY A 78 -1.81 -13.99 14.72
C GLY A 78 -0.92 -13.67 13.51
N ALA A 79 -1.18 -14.26 12.34
CA ALA A 79 -0.41 -14.04 11.12
C ALA A 79 -0.65 -12.62 10.56
N VAL A 80 -1.91 -12.16 10.58
CA VAL A 80 -2.27 -10.81 10.12
C VAL A 80 -1.60 -9.73 10.98
N GLY A 81 -1.56 -9.92 12.30
CA GLY A 81 -0.87 -9.02 13.21
C GLY A 81 0.65 -8.96 12.96
N GLY A 82 1.28 -10.12 12.73
CA GLY A 82 2.70 -10.21 12.39
C GLY A 82 3.04 -9.51 11.07
N ILE A 83 2.23 -9.74 10.03
CA ILE A 83 2.39 -9.13 8.71
C ILE A 83 2.27 -7.61 8.79
N THR A 84 1.28 -7.10 9.53
CA THR A 84 1.10 -5.65 9.72
C THR A 84 2.33 -5.00 10.36
N ARG A 85 2.95 -5.68 11.34
CA ARG A 85 4.16 -5.20 12.01
C ARG A 85 5.37 -5.17 11.06
N ILE A 86 5.50 -6.18 10.19
CA ILE A 86 6.54 -6.24 9.17
C ILE A 86 6.35 -5.12 8.13
N PHE A 87 5.15 -4.95 7.57
CA PHE A 87 4.86 -3.87 6.63
C PHE A 87 5.12 -2.49 7.25
N GLY A 88 4.75 -2.27 8.50
CA GLY A 88 5.07 -1.03 9.22
C GLY A 88 6.58 -0.75 9.30
N PHE A 89 7.38 -1.78 9.61
CA PHE A 89 8.84 -1.67 9.62
C PHE A 89 9.42 -1.42 8.22
N LEU A 90 8.90 -2.09 7.18
CA LEU A 90 9.31 -1.87 5.79
C LEU A 90 9.03 -0.44 5.34
N ILE A 91 7.84 0.10 5.65
CA ILE A 91 7.48 1.48 5.32
C ILE A 91 8.44 2.45 6.03
N PHE A 92 8.78 2.21 7.29
CA PHE A 92 9.75 3.01 8.01
C PHE A 92 11.14 2.99 7.34
N ALA A 93 11.62 1.81 6.93
CA ALA A 93 12.88 1.68 6.22
C ALA A 93 12.88 2.44 4.88
N VAL A 94 11.81 2.32 4.09
CA VAL A 94 11.66 3.06 2.82
C VAL A 94 11.62 4.56 3.05
N ALA A 95 10.95 5.02 4.11
CA ALA A 95 10.93 6.45 4.45
C ALA A 95 12.34 6.98 4.77
N VAL A 96 13.13 6.24 5.54
CA VAL A 96 14.54 6.60 5.84
C VAL A 96 15.38 6.59 4.57
N GLN A 97 15.21 5.60 3.70
CA GLN A 97 15.90 5.54 2.40
C GLN A 97 15.59 6.75 1.52
N LEU A 98 14.32 7.14 1.38
CA LEU A 98 13.93 8.30 0.58
C LEU A 98 14.51 9.61 1.12
N VAL A 99 14.58 9.77 2.44
CA VAL A 99 15.23 10.93 3.07
C VAL A 99 16.73 10.94 2.79
N TRP A 100 17.38 9.78 2.88
CA TRP A 100 18.80 9.64 2.60
C TRP A 100 19.13 9.92 1.13
N ASP A 101 18.39 9.32 0.19
CA ASP A 101 18.57 9.53 -1.25
C ASP A 101 18.32 10.99 -1.61
N GLY A 102 17.27 11.61 -1.05
CA GLY A 102 17.01 13.04 -1.23
C GLY A 102 18.14 13.92 -0.70
N MET A 103 18.74 13.60 0.45
CA MET A 103 19.90 14.33 0.98
C MET A 103 21.18 14.09 0.17
N ALA A 104 21.38 12.88 -0.35
CA ALA A 104 22.55 12.53 -1.16
C ALA A 104 22.52 13.22 -2.52
N ASP A 105 21.36 13.29 -3.16
CA ASP A 105 21.12 14.00 -4.42
C ASP A 105 21.19 15.53 -4.24
N PHE A 106 20.86 16.04 -3.05
CA PHE A 106 20.96 17.47 -2.72
C PHE A 106 22.42 17.98 -2.58
N LYS A 107 23.42 17.10 -2.74
CA LYS A 107 24.83 17.50 -2.74
C LYS A 107 25.26 17.78 -4.19
N LEU A 108 25.36 19.07 -4.50
CA LEU A 108 26.00 19.71 -5.67
C LEU A 108 27.01 18.84 -6.46
#